data_AF-A0A0F5K0W7-F1
#
_entry.id   AF-A0A0F5K0W7-F1
#
_cell.length_a   1.000
_cell.length_b   1.000
_cell.length_c   1.000
_cell.angle_alpha   90.00
_cell.angle_beta   90.00
_cell.angle_gamma   90.00
#
_symmetry.space_group_name_H-M   'P 1'
#
loop_
_entity.id
_entity.type
_entity.pdbx_description
1 polymer ?
#
loop_
_entity_poly.entity_id
_entity_poly.type
_entity_poly.pdbx_seq_one_letter_code
_entity_poly.pdbx_strand_id
1 'polypeptide(L)'
;MQIIPNAFSYASSRLLEPWFSVDDSAKQASCDDVNHSAGTHLENIPGDIFKAGKLQLSTRSIVTLASTSKRLATFMESLFPQLFNALSEIRAVHTGWMPLLSSDVITSIQAHPRKTDQTALLRKLVMGIPASKIFLERALPDGLCIFSADLKSIIAAIEKEISKPTQSSQEAFSLLDILVIRFMSGSGVTRNSLTDSLDLFDKALLPAMIVSVNAEPLLQRLSYEISVYLCARHQVDVSDEVAGIIANNLFFDHNWTPVVWESSFLYKRSKGEFVRKRMESGLGLFTQSQWSAIDKRVASRIHLALPYRPGEKFDDLCQAWREDDAAFVIQAEEATIAAEPHYDFGDRVMVGVHLRSKWAVSATALDLWSGR
;
A
#
# COMPACT_ATOMS: atom_id res chain seq x y z
N MET A 1 19.25 -2.95 -26.04
CA MET A 1 18.05 -2.32 -26.64
C MET A 1 16.94 -2.23 -25.57
N GLN A 2 17.14 -1.43 -24.52
CA GLN A 2 16.29 -1.37 -23.30
C GLN A 2 15.57 0.00 -23.12
N ILE A 3 15.67 0.89 -24.10
CA ILE A 3 15.21 2.28 -23.99
C ILE A 3 13.67 2.36 -24.03
N ILE A 4 13.04 1.49 -24.83
CA ILE A 4 11.59 1.50 -25.07
C ILE A 4 10.80 0.98 -23.85
N PRO A 5 11.16 -0.15 -23.19
CA PRO A 5 10.46 -0.63 -21.99
C PRO A 5 10.56 0.33 -20.81
N ASN A 6 11.73 0.96 -20.62
CA ASN A 6 11.94 1.92 -19.55
C ASN A 6 11.13 3.20 -19.76
N ALA A 7 10.97 3.66 -21.01
CA ALA A 7 10.13 4.79 -21.35
C ALA A 7 8.63 4.52 -21.09
N PHE A 8 8.14 3.31 -21.39
CA PHE A 8 6.75 2.91 -21.09
C PHE A 8 6.50 2.70 -19.60
N SER A 9 7.44 2.08 -18.88
CA SER A 9 7.38 1.94 -17.42
C SER A 9 7.36 3.30 -16.73
N TYR A 10 8.19 4.25 -17.19
CA TYR A 10 8.24 5.63 -16.70
C TYR A 10 6.97 6.45 -17.03
N ALA A 11 6.39 6.28 -18.22
CA ALA A 11 5.13 6.92 -18.58
C ALA A 11 3.96 6.36 -17.73
N SER A 12 3.96 5.05 -17.45
CA SER A 12 2.94 4.40 -16.61
C SER A 12 3.05 4.76 -15.13
N SER A 13 4.25 5.07 -14.62
CA SER A 13 4.47 5.46 -13.23
C SER A 13 4.09 6.93 -12.94
N ARG A 14 3.96 7.77 -13.97
CA ARG A 14 3.51 9.17 -13.84
C ARG A 14 1.99 9.37 -13.91
N LEU A 15 1.23 8.33 -14.26
CA LEU A 15 -0.24 8.38 -14.41
C LEU A 15 -0.99 7.78 -13.20
N LEU A 16 -0.41 7.90 -12.01
CA LEU A 16 -0.93 7.28 -10.79
C LEU A 16 -2.18 8.00 -10.27
N GLU A 17 -3.35 7.53 -10.70
CA GLU A 17 -4.52 7.46 -9.83
C GLU A 17 -4.73 6.02 -9.34
N PRO A 18 -5.35 5.82 -8.16
CA PRO A 18 -5.69 4.49 -7.68
C PRO A 18 -6.60 3.79 -8.70
N TRP A 19 -6.60 2.45 -8.69
CA TRP A 19 -7.32 1.54 -9.59
C TRP A 19 -8.85 1.63 -9.54
N PHE A 20 -9.41 2.79 -9.22
CA PHE A 20 -10.83 3.07 -9.32
C PHE A 20 -11.15 3.54 -10.74
N SER A 21 -11.63 2.57 -11.51
CA SER A 21 -12.32 2.74 -12.77
C SER A 21 -11.42 3.00 -13.99
N VAL A 22 -11.39 2.04 -14.90
CA VAL A 22 -11.06 2.30 -16.32
C VAL A 22 -12.34 2.74 -17.07
N ASP A 23 -13.49 2.65 -16.42
CA ASP A 23 -14.81 2.80 -17.04
C ASP A 23 -15.61 4.00 -16.49
N ASP A 24 -15.43 4.39 -15.22
CA ASP A 24 -16.08 5.62 -14.72
C ASP A 24 -15.31 6.86 -15.18
N SER A 25 -13.97 6.81 -15.31
CA SER A 25 -13.16 7.89 -15.91
C SER A 25 -13.49 8.09 -17.40
N ALA A 26 -13.78 7.00 -18.12
CA ALA A 26 -14.19 7.04 -19.53
C ALA A 26 -15.67 7.45 -19.73
N LYS A 27 -16.49 7.38 -18.68
CA LYS A 27 -17.91 7.82 -18.69
C LYS A 27 -18.15 9.17 -18.01
N GLN A 28 -17.27 9.60 -17.09
CA GLN A 28 -17.33 10.87 -16.35
C GLN A 28 -16.48 11.99 -16.95
N ALA A 29 -15.64 11.70 -17.95
CA ALA A 29 -15.01 12.76 -18.74
C ALA A 29 -16.11 13.52 -19.51
N SER A 30 -16.64 14.59 -18.90
CA SER A 30 -17.44 15.58 -19.61
C SER A 30 -16.59 16.14 -20.73
N CYS A 31 -17.16 16.20 -21.94
CA CYS A 31 -16.48 16.59 -23.18
C CYS A 31 -15.93 18.03 -23.22
N ASP A 32 -16.06 18.81 -22.16
CA ASP A 32 -15.72 20.23 -22.20
C ASP A 32 -14.67 20.54 -21.12
N ASP A 33 -13.57 21.15 -21.55
CA ASP A 33 -12.46 21.75 -20.79
C ASP A 33 -11.22 20.90 -20.41
N VAL A 34 -10.60 20.23 -21.40
CA VAL A 34 -9.15 19.96 -21.33
C VAL A 34 -8.45 20.45 -22.60
N ASN A 35 -7.62 21.49 -22.43
CA ASN A 35 -6.76 22.10 -23.44
C ASN A 35 -6.13 21.07 -24.40
N HIS A 36 -6.47 21.17 -25.69
CA HIS A 36 -5.99 20.34 -26.80
C HIS A 36 -4.50 20.45 -27.15
N SER A 37 -3.62 20.93 -26.25
CA SER A 37 -2.19 21.13 -26.57
C SER A 37 -1.27 20.00 -26.10
N ALA A 38 -1.78 18.94 -25.46
CA ALA A 38 -1.01 17.77 -25.05
C ALA A 38 -1.55 16.48 -25.69
N GLY A 39 -1.62 16.44 -27.03
CA GLY A 39 -1.85 15.19 -27.75
C GLY A 39 -0.77 14.18 -27.35
N THR A 40 -1.16 13.10 -26.67
CA THR A 40 -0.25 12.09 -26.15
C THR A 40 0.50 11.42 -27.32
N HIS A 41 1.80 11.71 -27.45
CA HIS A 41 2.70 11.14 -28.47
C HIS A 41 2.69 9.58 -28.53
N LEU A 42 2.10 8.93 -27.52
CA LEU A 42 1.85 7.49 -27.44
C LEU A 42 0.92 6.96 -28.55
N GLU A 43 -0.04 7.75 -29.02
CA GLU A 43 -0.98 7.33 -30.07
C GLU A 43 -0.35 7.23 -31.47
N ASN A 44 0.83 7.84 -31.63
CA ASN A 44 1.60 7.83 -32.87
C ASN A 44 2.63 6.69 -32.92
N ILE A 45 2.74 5.88 -31.85
CA ILE A 45 3.68 4.76 -31.82
C ILE A 45 3.11 3.62 -32.68
N PRO A 46 3.85 3.15 -33.71
CA PRO A 46 3.42 2.04 -34.55
C PRO A 46 3.03 0.80 -33.73
N GLY A 47 1.90 0.19 -34.07
CA GLY A 47 1.40 -0.99 -33.36
C GLY A 47 2.39 -2.17 -33.34
N ASP A 48 3.31 -2.23 -34.30
CA ASP A 48 4.35 -3.25 -34.36
C ASP A 48 5.44 -3.09 -33.27
N ILE A 49 5.65 -1.88 -32.74
CA ILE A 49 6.50 -1.65 -31.57
C ILE A 49 5.84 -2.22 -30.31
N PHE A 50 4.51 -2.09 -30.18
CA PHE A 50 3.77 -2.71 -29.09
C PHE A 50 3.69 -4.23 -29.22
N LYS A 51 3.59 -4.76 -30.45
CA LYS A 51 3.69 -6.21 -30.70
C LYS A 51 5.09 -6.74 -30.37
N ALA A 52 6.15 -6.01 -30.70
CA ALA A 52 7.52 -6.38 -30.32
C ALA A 52 7.75 -6.31 -28.80
N GLY A 53 7.12 -5.33 -28.13
CA GLY A 53 7.12 -5.19 -26.67
C GLY A 53 6.15 -6.13 -25.95
N LYS A 54 5.37 -6.96 -26.67
CA LYS A 54 4.29 -7.78 -26.11
C LYS A 54 4.78 -8.53 -24.89
N LEU A 55 5.96 -9.17 -24.96
CA LEU A 55 6.58 -10.00 -23.92
C LEU A 55 7.16 -9.25 -22.70
N GLN A 56 7.31 -7.92 -22.77
CA GLN A 56 8.06 -7.15 -21.76
C GLN A 56 7.19 -6.21 -20.93
N LEU A 57 5.97 -5.91 -21.37
CA LEU A 57 5.04 -5.08 -20.60
C LEU A 57 4.39 -5.92 -19.49
N SER A 58 4.41 -5.39 -18.27
CA SER A 58 3.66 -5.96 -17.14
C SER A 58 2.16 -5.76 -17.32
N THR A 59 1.34 -6.61 -16.71
CA THR A 59 -0.13 -6.44 -16.66
C THR A 59 -0.53 -5.02 -16.27
N ARG A 60 0.11 -4.45 -15.25
CA ARG A 60 -0.13 -3.07 -14.80
C ARG A 60 0.10 -2.06 -15.93
N SER A 61 1.22 -2.16 -16.63
CA SER A 61 1.56 -1.24 -17.72
C SER A 61 0.55 -1.35 -18.87
N ILE A 62 0.12 -2.57 -19.21
CA ILE A 62 -0.86 -2.82 -20.27
C ILE A 62 -2.21 -2.18 -19.91
N VAL A 63 -2.68 -2.38 -18.68
CA VAL A 63 -3.95 -1.81 -18.20
C VAL A 63 -3.87 -0.29 -18.09
N THR A 64 -2.78 0.27 -17.56
CA THR A 64 -2.59 1.72 -17.47
C THR A 64 -2.56 2.35 -18.86
N LEU A 65 -1.91 1.71 -19.84
CA LEU A 65 -1.94 2.20 -21.23
C LEU A 65 -3.37 2.15 -21.80
N ALA A 66 -4.11 1.07 -21.54
CA ALA A 66 -5.50 0.97 -21.97
C ALA A 66 -6.39 2.06 -21.35
N SER A 67 -6.12 2.49 -20.10
CA SER A 67 -6.91 3.53 -19.44
C SER A 67 -6.57 4.96 -19.88
N THR A 68 -5.56 5.18 -20.73
CA THR A 68 -5.18 6.54 -21.15
C THR A 68 -6.05 7.11 -22.27
N SER A 69 -6.54 6.28 -23.20
CA SER A 69 -7.44 6.73 -24.26
C SER A 69 -8.26 5.58 -24.83
N LYS A 70 -9.45 5.90 -25.38
CA LYS A 70 -10.34 4.89 -25.99
C LYS A 70 -9.66 4.11 -27.11
N ARG A 71 -8.82 4.79 -27.89
CA ARG A 71 -8.05 4.19 -28.98
C ARG A 71 -7.02 3.19 -28.46
N LEU A 72 -6.30 3.56 -27.41
CA LEU A 72 -5.33 2.67 -26.76
C LEU A 72 -6.03 1.52 -26.03
N ALA A 73 -7.21 1.74 -25.44
CA ALA A 73 -8.03 0.68 -24.86
C ALA A 73 -8.36 -0.41 -25.90
N THR A 74 -9.00 -0.04 -27.02
CA THR A 74 -9.36 -0.99 -28.08
C THR A 74 -8.13 -1.70 -28.65
N PHE A 75 -7.02 -0.97 -28.80
CA PHE A 75 -5.78 -1.55 -29.29
C PHE A 75 -5.18 -2.57 -28.29
N MET A 76 -5.10 -2.24 -27.01
CA MET A 76 -4.59 -3.14 -25.97
C MET A 76 -5.49 -4.37 -25.77
N GLU A 77 -6.81 -4.19 -25.80
CA GLU A 77 -7.78 -5.29 -25.75
C GLU A 77 -7.57 -6.27 -26.90
N SER A 78 -7.33 -5.77 -28.12
CA SER A 78 -7.06 -6.61 -29.28
C SER A 78 -5.72 -7.37 -29.18
N LEU A 79 -4.70 -6.77 -28.54
CA LEU A 79 -3.38 -7.37 -28.38
C LEU A 79 -3.31 -8.40 -27.25
N PHE A 80 -4.10 -8.19 -26.18
CA PHE A 80 -4.09 -8.98 -24.96
C PHE A 80 -5.49 -9.49 -24.56
N PRO A 81 -6.22 -10.17 -25.47
CA PRO A 81 -7.62 -10.52 -25.23
C PRO A 81 -7.82 -11.39 -23.99
N GLN A 82 -6.90 -12.32 -23.71
CA GLN A 82 -6.96 -13.18 -22.52
C GLN A 82 -6.84 -12.39 -21.21
N LEU A 83 -6.01 -11.34 -21.18
CA LEU A 83 -5.85 -10.48 -20.00
C LEU A 83 -7.14 -9.70 -19.74
N PHE A 84 -7.69 -9.06 -20.77
CA PHE A 84 -8.90 -8.24 -20.62
C PHE A 84 -10.16 -9.09 -20.37
N ASN A 85 -10.23 -10.30 -20.91
CA ASN A 85 -11.29 -11.26 -20.58
C ASN A 85 -11.22 -11.65 -19.09
N ALA A 86 -10.05 -12.05 -18.59
CA ALA A 86 -9.87 -12.38 -17.18
C ALA A 86 -10.20 -11.19 -16.26
N LEU A 87 -9.81 -9.96 -16.65
CA LEU A 87 -10.16 -8.75 -15.90
C LEU A 87 -11.67 -8.47 -15.89
N SER A 88 -12.35 -8.68 -17.00
CA SER A 88 -13.80 -8.52 -17.11
C SER A 88 -14.54 -9.53 -16.22
N GLU A 89 -14.11 -10.78 -16.22
CA GLU A 89 -14.66 -11.85 -15.38
C GLU A 89 -14.43 -11.59 -13.89
N ILE A 90 -13.21 -11.17 -13.50
CA ILE A 90 -12.91 -10.74 -12.12
C ILE A 90 -13.88 -9.62 -11.69
N ARG A 91 -14.13 -8.63 -12.55
CA ARG A 91 -15.08 -7.55 -12.24
C ARG A 91 -16.50 -8.07 -12.06
N ALA A 92 -16.95 -8.99 -12.91
CA ALA A 92 -18.28 -9.58 -12.80
C ALA A 92 -18.48 -10.33 -11.47
N VAL A 93 -17.43 -10.98 -10.96
CA VAL A 93 -17.43 -11.58 -9.61
C VAL A 93 -17.52 -10.49 -8.52
N HIS A 94 -16.74 -9.42 -8.64
CA HIS A 94 -16.73 -8.32 -7.66
C HIS A 94 -18.06 -7.57 -7.59
N THR A 95 -18.72 -7.32 -8.73
CA THR A 95 -20.04 -6.67 -8.78
C THR A 95 -21.18 -7.60 -8.39
N GLY A 96 -20.90 -8.89 -8.16
CA GLY A 96 -21.91 -9.89 -7.80
C GLY A 96 -22.77 -10.36 -8.96
N TRP A 97 -22.38 -10.06 -10.20
CA TRP A 97 -23.07 -10.49 -11.42
C TRP A 97 -22.77 -11.96 -11.75
N MET A 98 -21.62 -12.46 -11.31
CA MET A 98 -21.29 -13.88 -11.31
C MET A 98 -21.24 -14.42 -9.89
N PRO A 99 -21.68 -15.68 -9.66
CA PRO A 99 -21.45 -16.34 -8.38
C PRO A 99 -19.94 -16.42 -8.12
N LEU A 100 -19.54 -16.34 -6.85
CA LEU A 100 -18.13 -16.44 -6.41
C LEU A 100 -17.43 -17.74 -6.86
N LEU A 101 -18.23 -18.70 -7.34
CA LEU A 101 -17.96 -20.12 -7.49
C LEU A 101 -17.81 -20.56 -8.96
N SER A 102 -17.76 -19.67 -9.95
CA SER A 102 -17.51 -20.14 -11.32
C SER A 102 -16.04 -20.50 -11.46
N SER A 103 -15.75 -21.80 -11.59
CA SER A 103 -14.43 -22.33 -12.01
C SER A 103 -13.90 -21.65 -13.27
N ASP A 104 -14.78 -21.02 -14.04
CA ASP A 104 -14.50 -20.33 -15.30
C ASP A 104 -13.51 -19.17 -15.13
N VAL A 105 -13.62 -18.35 -14.08
CA VAL A 105 -12.69 -17.21 -13.87
C VAL A 105 -11.30 -17.71 -13.51
N ILE A 106 -11.22 -18.73 -12.67
CA ILE A 106 -9.96 -19.36 -12.31
C ILE A 106 -9.32 -20.00 -13.55
N THR A 107 -10.10 -20.74 -14.34
CA THR A 107 -9.66 -21.35 -15.60
C THR A 107 -9.14 -20.30 -16.58
N SER A 108 -9.84 -19.18 -16.71
CA SER A 108 -9.46 -18.05 -17.55
C SER A 108 -8.14 -17.41 -17.12
N ILE A 109 -7.95 -17.22 -15.81
CA ILE A 109 -6.67 -16.76 -15.27
C ILE A 109 -5.55 -17.77 -15.55
N GLN A 110 -5.79 -19.07 -15.34
CA GLN A 110 -4.80 -20.11 -15.61
C GLN A 110 -4.46 -20.26 -17.10
N ALA A 111 -5.39 -19.94 -17.99
CA ALA A 111 -5.16 -19.92 -19.44
C ALA A 111 -4.23 -18.79 -19.88
N HIS A 112 -3.93 -17.82 -19.00
CA HIS A 112 -3.03 -16.72 -19.32
C HIS A 112 -1.58 -17.23 -19.51
N PRO A 113 -0.88 -16.87 -20.61
CA PRO A 113 0.40 -17.48 -20.99
C PRO A 113 1.56 -17.11 -20.07
N ARG A 114 1.43 -16.03 -19.29
CA ARG A 114 2.45 -15.58 -18.33
C ARG A 114 2.05 -15.90 -16.91
N LYS A 115 2.78 -16.82 -16.29
CA LYS A 115 2.57 -17.27 -14.90
C LYS A 115 2.54 -16.13 -13.87
N THR A 116 3.36 -15.10 -14.06
CA THR A 116 3.38 -13.96 -13.13
C THR A 116 2.21 -13.01 -13.28
N ASP A 117 1.61 -12.97 -14.46
CA ASP A 117 0.34 -12.29 -14.63
C ASP A 117 -0.78 -13.14 -14.00
N GLN A 118 -0.67 -14.48 -14.00
CA GLN A 118 -1.62 -15.35 -13.29
C GLN A 118 -1.65 -15.05 -11.78
N THR A 119 -0.50 -14.97 -11.11
CA THR A 119 -0.47 -14.65 -9.66
C THR A 119 -1.01 -13.26 -9.35
N ALA A 120 -0.69 -12.26 -10.17
CA ALA A 120 -1.21 -10.92 -10.02
C ALA A 120 -2.74 -10.85 -10.24
N LEU A 121 -3.25 -11.58 -11.23
CA LEU A 121 -4.70 -11.69 -11.50
C LEU A 121 -5.43 -12.44 -10.40
N LEU A 122 -4.86 -13.52 -9.85
CA LEU A 122 -5.40 -14.23 -8.69
C LEU A 122 -5.45 -13.33 -7.46
N ARG A 123 -4.40 -12.56 -7.20
CA ARG A 123 -4.40 -11.56 -6.12
C ARG A 123 -5.53 -10.56 -6.30
N LYS A 124 -5.71 -10.03 -7.52
CA LYS A 124 -6.79 -9.09 -7.84
C LYS A 124 -8.17 -9.71 -7.63
N LEU A 125 -8.37 -10.95 -8.06
CA LEU A 125 -9.61 -11.69 -7.85
C LEU A 125 -9.93 -11.73 -6.35
N VAL A 126 -9.01 -12.26 -5.54
CA VAL A 126 -9.21 -12.47 -4.10
C VAL A 126 -9.41 -11.16 -3.34
N MET A 127 -8.66 -10.11 -3.67
CA MET A 127 -8.75 -8.81 -2.99
C MET A 127 -10.11 -8.13 -3.15
N GLY A 128 -10.82 -8.35 -4.25
CA GLY A 128 -12.16 -7.77 -4.45
C GLY A 128 -13.31 -8.68 -4.03
N ILE A 129 -13.03 -9.85 -3.43
CA ILE A 129 -14.08 -10.68 -2.83
C ILE A 129 -14.50 -10.03 -1.50
N PRO A 130 -15.80 -9.71 -1.30
CA PRO A 130 -16.28 -9.20 -0.02
C PRO A 130 -15.99 -10.19 1.13
N ALA A 131 -15.48 -9.68 2.26
CA ALA A 131 -15.15 -10.51 3.42
C ALA A 131 -16.31 -11.37 3.93
N SER A 132 -17.55 -10.89 3.80
CA SER A 132 -18.75 -11.67 4.14
C SER A 132 -18.93 -12.91 3.27
N LYS A 133 -18.58 -12.85 1.98
CA LYS A 133 -18.65 -14.00 1.07
C LYS A 133 -17.57 -15.03 1.39
N ILE A 134 -16.35 -14.59 1.74
CA ILE A 134 -15.28 -15.46 2.22
C ILE A 134 -15.70 -16.16 3.52
N PHE A 135 -16.32 -15.43 4.44
CA PHE A 135 -16.81 -15.99 5.70
C PHE A 135 -17.92 -17.03 5.47
N LEU A 136 -18.89 -16.75 4.59
CA LEU A 136 -19.95 -17.69 4.24
C LEU A 136 -19.40 -18.96 3.60
N GLU A 137 -18.40 -18.85 2.72
CA GLU A 137 -17.74 -20.01 2.14
C GLU A 137 -17.05 -20.87 3.22
N ARG A 138 -16.40 -20.25 4.20
CA ARG A 138 -15.77 -20.98 5.32
C ARG A 138 -16.75 -21.63 6.29
N ALA A 139 -17.98 -21.14 6.34
CA ALA A 139 -19.03 -21.78 7.14
C ALA A 139 -19.54 -23.07 6.49
N LEU A 140 -19.17 -23.34 5.23
CA LEU A 140 -19.48 -24.59 4.56
C LEU A 140 -18.57 -25.72 5.09
N PRO A 141 -19.08 -26.96 5.18
CA PRO A 141 -18.28 -28.13 5.49
C PRO A 141 -17.11 -28.33 4.51
N ASP A 142 -16.00 -28.87 5.02
CA ASP A 142 -14.86 -29.28 4.20
C ASP A 142 -15.32 -30.21 3.06
N GLY A 143 -15.05 -29.81 1.81
CA GLY A 143 -15.51 -30.50 0.59
C GLY A 143 -16.59 -29.75 -0.20
N LEU A 144 -17.28 -28.79 0.42
CA LEU A 144 -18.20 -27.87 -0.27
C LEU A 144 -17.58 -26.48 -0.54
N CYS A 145 -16.42 -26.20 0.05
CA CYS A 145 -15.61 -24.99 -0.16
C CYS A 145 -14.80 -25.06 -1.46
N ILE A 146 -15.47 -25.17 -2.61
CA ILE A 146 -14.86 -25.43 -3.93
C ILE A 146 -13.80 -24.37 -4.28
N PHE A 147 -14.11 -23.08 -4.08
CA PHE A 147 -13.18 -21.99 -4.39
C PHE A 147 -11.92 -22.06 -3.53
N SER A 148 -12.05 -22.28 -2.22
CA SER A 148 -10.90 -22.42 -1.33
C SER A 148 -10.02 -23.64 -1.65
N ALA A 149 -10.62 -24.75 -2.11
CA ALA A 149 -9.91 -25.98 -2.47
C ALA A 149 -9.14 -25.82 -3.79
N ASP A 150 -9.80 -25.27 -4.82
CA ASP A 150 -9.18 -24.98 -6.11
C ASP A 150 -8.07 -23.95 -5.96
N LEU A 151 -8.31 -22.87 -5.22
CA LEU A 151 -7.31 -21.85 -4.94
C LEU A 151 -6.09 -22.43 -4.20
N LYS A 152 -6.29 -23.30 -3.20
CA LYS A 152 -5.19 -24.00 -2.51
C LYS A 152 -4.37 -24.87 -3.46
N SER A 153 -5.03 -25.63 -4.33
CA SER A 153 -4.38 -26.49 -5.33
C SER A 153 -3.51 -25.66 -6.29
N ILE A 154 -4.05 -24.55 -6.77
CA ILE A 154 -3.36 -23.65 -7.70
C ILE A 154 -2.17 -22.98 -7.04
N ILE A 155 -2.33 -22.46 -5.83
CA ILE A 155 -1.22 -21.90 -5.05
C ILE A 155 -0.11 -22.95 -4.89
N ALA A 156 -0.47 -24.18 -4.49
CA ALA A 156 0.52 -25.24 -4.32
C ALA A 156 1.24 -25.61 -5.63
N ALA A 157 0.55 -25.56 -6.78
CA ALA A 157 1.15 -25.78 -8.08
C ALA A 157 2.15 -24.66 -8.43
N ILE A 158 1.76 -23.39 -8.27
CA ILE A 158 2.63 -22.25 -8.56
C ILE A 158 3.85 -22.26 -7.62
N GLU A 159 3.67 -22.55 -6.34
CA GLU A 159 4.77 -22.60 -5.37
C GLU A 159 5.81 -23.69 -5.66
N LYS A 160 5.40 -24.80 -6.28
CA LYS A 160 6.35 -25.85 -6.70
C LYS A 160 7.27 -25.39 -7.82
N GLU A 161 6.88 -24.36 -8.56
CA GLU A 161 7.63 -23.84 -9.70
C GLU A 161 8.54 -22.66 -9.32
N ILE A 162 8.30 -22.05 -8.15
CA ILE A 162 9.11 -20.94 -7.65
C ILE A 162 10.33 -21.49 -6.91
N SER A 163 11.52 -21.07 -7.33
CA SER A 163 12.77 -21.38 -6.64
C SER A 163 12.80 -20.80 -5.22
N LYS A 164 13.35 -21.54 -4.25
CA LYS A 164 13.53 -21.10 -2.86
C LYS A 164 15.03 -21.22 -2.47
N PRO A 165 15.76 -20.12 -2.19
CA PRO A 165 15.33 -18.71 -2.30
C PRO A 165 15.04 -18.31 -3.75
N THR A 166 14.26 -17.24 -3.93
CA THR A 166 13.88 -16.72 -5.25
C THR A 166 15.11 -16.27 -6.03
N GLN A 167 15.21 -16.67 -7.29
CA GLN A 167 16.34 -16.37 -8.18
C GLN A 167 16.11 -15.14 -9.08
N SER A 168 14.88 -14.62 -9.11
CA SER A 168 14.52 -13.43 -9.89
C SER A 168 13.51 -12.54 -9.16
N SER A 169 13.49 -11.24 -9.50
CA SER A 169 12.49 -10.31 -9.00
C SER A 169 11.05 -10.75 -9.37
N GLN A 170 10.90 -11.42 -10.51
CA GLN A 170 9.62 -11.90 -10.99
C GLN A 170 9.07 -13.04 -10.12
N GLU A 171 9.92 -13.99 -9.71
CA GLU A 171 9.57 -15.03 -8.73
C GLU A 171 9.20 -14.42 -7.37
N ALA A 172 9.93 -13.39 -6.93
CA ALA A 172 9.64 -12.71 -5.68
C ALA A 172 8.30 -11.96 -5.68
N PHE A 173 7.94 -11.28 -6.77
CA PHE A 173 6.60 -10.68 -6.90
C PHE A 173 5.50 -11.75 -6.91
N SER A 174 5.75 -12.89 -7.56
CA SER A 174 4.80 -14.01 -7.58
C SER A 174 4.59 -14.60 -6.18
N LEU A 175 5.67 -14.74 -5.41
CA LEU A 175 5.62 -15.20 -4.02
C LEU A 175 4.92 -14.19 -3.11
N LEU A 176 5.13 -12.89 -3.32
CA LEU A 176 4.40 -11.82 -2.62
C LEU A 176 2.89 -11.89 -2.92
N ASP A 177 2.52 -12.08 -4.19
CA ASP A 177 1.11 -12.20 -4.57
C ASP A 177 0.48 -13.44 -3.92
N ILE A 178 1.18 -14.57 -3.89
CA ILE A 178 0.76 -15.78 -3.16
C ILE A 178 0.58 -15.51 -1.67
N LEU A 179 1.51 -14.79 -1.04
CA LEU A 179 1.43 -14.43 0.38
C LEU A 179 0.16 -13.60 0.65
N VAL A 180 -0.12 -12.61 -0.20
CA VAL A 180 -1.32 -11.79 -0.11
C VAL A 180 -2.59 -12.62 -0.32
N ILE A 181 -2.60 -13.50 -1.32
CA ILE A 181 -3.72 -14.41 -1.59
C ILE A 181 -4.02 -15.27 -0.36
N ARG A 182 -3.00 -15.87 0.25
CA ARG A 182 -3.14 -16.70 1.47
C ARG A 182 -3.69 -15.89 2.65
N PHE A 183 -3.16 -14.69 2.83
CA PHE A 183 -3.58 -13.78 3.88
C PHE A 183 -5.07 -13.41 3.73
N MET A 184 -5.47 -12.98 2.53
CA MET A 184 -6.84 -12.54 2.24
C MET A 184 -7.85 -13.70 2.22
N SER A 185 -7.44 -14.85 1.70
CA SER A 185 -8.26 -16.07 1.71
C SER A 185 -8.38 -16.69 3.11
N GLY A 186 -7.60 -16.19 4.08
CA GLY A 186 -7.51 -16.62 5.48
C GLY A 186 -7.34 -18.13 5.63
N SER A 187 -6.53 -18.70 4.75
CA SER A 187 -6.02 -20.06 4.87
C SER A 187 -5.04 -20.13 6.05
N GLY A 188 -5.56 -20.14 7.28
CA GLY A 188 -4.81 -20.51 8.48
C GLY A 188 -3.47 -19.79 8.67
N VAL A 189 -3.36 -18.52 8.22
CA VAL A 189 -2.12 -17.76 8.38
C VAL A 189 -1.99 -17.38 9.86
N THR A 190 -1.46 -18.31 10.63
CA THR A 190 -0.95 -18.06 11.97
C THR A 190 0.31 -17.20 11.85
N ARG A 191 0.63 -16.44 12.89
CA ARG A 191 1.86 -15.65 12.96
C ARG A 191 3.11 -16.48 12.66
N ASN A 192 3.12 -17.75 13.08
CA ASN A 192 4.20 -18.70 12.81
C ASN A 192 4.27 -19.05 11.33
N SER A 193 3.16 -19.45 10.70
CA SER A 193 3.15 -19.75 9.26
C SER A 193 3.48 -18.56 8.36
N LEU A 194 3.19 -17.33 8.80
CA LEU A 194 3.59 -16.11 8.11
C LEU A 194 5.10 -15.89 8.22
N THR A 195 5.66 -16.08 9.41
CA THR A 195 7.11 -15.99 9.65
C THR A 195 7.85 -17.01 8.78
N ASP A 196 7.37 -18.25 8.74
CA ASP A 196 7.92 -19.31 7.90
C ASP A 196 7.85 -18.94 6.41
N SER A 197 6.77 -18.28 5.98
CA SER A 197 6.62 -17.81 4.60
C SER A 197 7.58 -16.65 4.29
N LEU A 198 7.79 -15.73 5.23
CA LEU A 198 8.71 -14.60 5.09
C LEU A 198 10.17 -15.05 5.07
N ASP A 199 10.51 -16.14 5.78
CA ASP A 199 11.84 -16.77 5.76
C ASP A 199 12.20 -17.35 4.38
N LEU A 200 11.23 -17.56 3.48
CA LEU A 200 11.48 -18.04 2.11
C LEU A 200 11.87 -16.92 1.14
N PHE A 201 11.65 -15.65 1.49
CA PHE A 201 12.00 -14.53 0.64
C PHE A 201 13.47 -14.16 0.79
N ASP A 202 14.06 -13.65 -0.30
CA ASP A 202 15.30 -12.88 -0.18
C ASP A 202 15.04 -11.65 0.70
N LYS A 203 15.82 -11.51 1.77
CA LYS A 203 15.71 -10.42 2.75
C LYS A 203 15.82 -9.04 2.07
N ALA A 204 16.59 -8.93 0.99
CA ALA A 204 16.74 -7.69 0.23
C ALA A 204 15.44 -7.21 -0.45
N LEU A 205 14.46 -8.10 -0.63
CA LEU A 205 13.20 -7.81 -1.31
C LEU A 205 12.07 -7.41 -0.33
N LEU A 206 12.24 -7.70 0.96
CA LEU A 206 11.25 -7.38 2.00
C LEU A 206 10.91 -5.87 2.08
N PRO A 207 11.86 -4.91 1.91
CA PRO A 207 11.54 -3.48 1.86
C PRO A 207 10.60 -3.11 0.69
N ALA A 208 10.78 -3.72 -0.48
CA ALA A 208 9.90 -3.46 -1.63
C ALA A 208 8.50 -4.08 -1.41
N MET A 209 8.45 -5.25 -0.76
CA MET A 209 7.19 -5.91 -0.41
C MET A 209 6.34 -5.07 0.54
N ILE A 210 6.92 -4.53 1.61
CA ILE A 210 6.16 -3.72 2.58
C ILE A 210 5.59 -2.45 1.95
N VAL A 211 6.30 -1.81 1.01
CA VAL A 211 5.79 -0.66 0.25
C VAL A 211 4.57 -1.07 -0.58
N SER A 212 4.66 -2.20 -1.30
CA SER A 212 3.56 -2.73 -2.11
C SER A 212 2.32 -3.09 -1.28
N VAL A 213 2.53 -3.69 -0.11
CA VAL A 213 1.43 -4.11 0.80
C VAL A 213 0.81 -2.91 1.52
N ASN A 214 1.62 -1.94 1.96
CA ASN A 214 1.14 -0.75 2.68
C ASN A 214 0.27 0.18 1.82
N ALA A 215 0.44 0.16 0.50
CA ALA A 215 -0.39 0.94 -0.42
C ALA A 215 -1.87 0.48 -0.43
N GLU A 216 -2.17 -0.71 0.08
CA GLU A 216 -3.49 -1.30 0.06
C GLU A 216 -4.12 -1.32 1.47
N PRO A 217 -5.22 -0.58 1.72
CA PRO A 217 -5.87 -0.54 3.03
C PRO A 217 -6.28 -1.91 3.56
N LEU A 218 -6.76 -2.82 2.71
CA LEU A 218 -7.17 -4.17 3.10
C LEU A 218 -6.01 -5.03 3.63
N LEU A 219 -4.77 -4.66 3.29
CA LEU A 219 -3.56 -5.39 3.67
C LEU A 219 -2.81 -4.74 4.84
N GLN A 220 -3.40 -3.75 5.52
CA GLN A 220 -2.76 -3.05 6.64
C GLN A 220 -2.25 -4.02 7.72
N ARG A 221 -3.01 -5.08 8.04
CA ARG A 221 -2.57 -6.08 9.02
C ARG A 221 -1.39 -6.92 8.53
N LEU A 222 -1.34 -7.27 7.24
CA LEU A 222 -0.18 -7.95 6.67
C LEU A 222 1.05 -7.02 6.67
N SER A 223 0.87 -5.75 6.33
CA SER A 223 1.92 -4.73 6.39
C SER A 223 2.52 -4.62 7.80
N TYR A 224 1.66 -4.63 8.82
CA TYR A 224 2.09 -4.67 10.22
C TYR A 224 2.93 -5.91 10.55
N GLU A 225 2.47 -7.11 10.19
CA GLU A 225 3.22 -8.34 10.52
C GLU A 225 4.58 -8.40 9.81
N ILE A 226 4.67 -7.91 8.56
CA ILE A 226 5.96 -7.75 7.86
C ILE A 226 6.86 -6.75 8.60
N SER A 227 6.30 -5.65 9.10
CA SER A 227 7.04 -4.65 9.90
C SER A 227 7.62 -5.27 11.17
N VAL A 228 6.82 -6.06 11.89
CA VAL A 228 7.27 -6.79 13.08
C VAL A 228 8.40 -7.76 12.73
N TYR A 229 8.25 -8.52 11.65
CA TYR A 229 9.24 -9.49 11.19
C TYR A 229 10.58 -8.81 10.87
N LEU A 230 10.55 -7.71 10.11
CA LEU A 230 11.73 -6.92 9.76
C LEU A 230 12.49 -6.43 10.99
N CYS A 231 11.78 -5.91 12.00
CA CYS A 231 12.41 -5.48 13.25
C CYS A 231 12.93 -6.62 14.12
N ALA A 232 12.52 -7.88 13.90
CA ALA A 232 12.92 -9.03 14.71
C ALA A 232 14.08 -9.84 14.13
N ARG A 233 14.30 -9.80 12.80
CA ARG A 233 15.22 -10.73 12.11
C ARG A 233 16.53 -10.11 11.60
N HIS A 234 16.78 -8.83 11.90
CA HIS A 234 18.01 -8.05 11.71
C HIS A 234 18.63 -8.05 10.29
N GLN A 235 19.29 -6.93 9.94
CA GLN A 235 20.15 -6.75 8.74
C GLN A 235 19.42 -6.50 7.41
N VAL A 236 18.56 -5.48 7.37
CA VAL A 236 18.11 -4.92 6.09
C VAL A 236 18.25 -3.40 6.17
N ASP A 237 19.06 -2.82 5.28
CA ASP A 237 19.12 -1.38 5.11
C ASP A 237 17.77 -0.88 4.57
N VAL A 238 17.12 -0.01 5.34
CA VAL A 238 15.81 0.53 4.99
C VAL A 238 15.93 1.98 4.53
N SER A 239 15.21 2.31 3.45
CA SER A 239 15.03 3.70 3.05
C SER A 239 14.15 4.45 4.05
N ASP A 240 14.19 5.78 4.02
CA ASP A 240 13.34 6.66 4.84
C ASP A 240 11.85 6.35 4.64
N GLU A 241 11.49 5.97 3.41
CA GLU A 241 10.15 5.51 3.11
C GLU A 241 9.81 4.23 3.87
N VAL A 242 10.63 3.20 3.78
CA VAL A 242 10.34 1.92 4.43
C VAL A 242 10.33 2.07 5.95
N ALA A 243 11.28 2.84 6.50
CA ALA A 243 11.34 3.16 7.92
C ALA A 243 10.08 3.88 8.41
N GLY A 244 9.60 4.88 7.66
CA GLY A 244 8.36 5.59 8.00
C GLY A 244 7.10 4.72 7.91
N ILE A 245 7.06 3.73 7.01
CA ILE A 245 5.96 2.75 6.95
C ILE A 245 5.99 1.85 8.20
N ILE A 246 7.16 1.31 8.55
CA ILE A 246 7.35 0.46 9.72
C ILE A 246 6.95 1.21 11.00
N ALA A 247 7.44 2.44 11.19
CA ALA A 247 7.11 3.27 12.34
C ALA A 247 5.59 3.48 12.48
N ASN A 248 4.92 3.85 11.39
CA ASN A 248 3.48 4.03 11.35
C ASN A 248 2.73 2.75 11.71
N ASN A 249 3.09 1.62 11.09
CA ASN A 249 2.43 0.35 11.34
C ASN A 249 2.57 -0.06 12.82
N LEU A 250 3.77 0.04 13.38
CA LEU A 250 4.02 -0.34 14.78
C LEU A 250 3.36 0.63 15.76
N PHE A 251 3.36 1.94 15.47
CA PHE A 251 2.81 2.95 16.36
C PHE A 251 1.27 2.98 16.34
N PHE A 252 0.63 2.81 15.19
CA PHE A 252 -0.83 2.89 15.09
C PHE A 252 -1.56 1.54 15.22
N ASP A 253 -0.85 0.41 15.41
CA ASP A 253 -1.50 -0.89 15.64
C ASP A 253 -2.42 -0.85 16.87
N HIS A 254 -3.71 -1.13 16.64
CA HIS A 254 -4.78 -1.11 17.64
C HIS A 254 -4.79 -2.38 18.51
N ASN A 255 -4.17 -3.48 18.04
CA ASN A 255 -4.07 -4.75 18.76
C ASN A 255 -2.77 -4.87 19.56
N TRP A 256 -2.07 -3.75 19.79
CA TRP A 256 -0.80 -3.75 20.50
C TRP A 256 -1.01 -4.09 21.98
N THR A 257 -0.62 -5.31 22.35
CA THR A 257 -0.40 -5.72 23.75
C THR A 257 1.11 -5.78 24.00
N PRO A 258 1.66 -4.99 24.94
CA PRO A 258 3.05 -5.14 25.32
C PRO A 258 3.29 -6.53 25.89
N VAL A 259 4.45 -7.12 25.57
CA VAL A 259 4.84 -8.47 26.03
C VAL A 259 5.12 -8.50 27.54
N VAL A 260 5.23 -7.33 28.19
CA VAL A 260 5.59 -7.19 29.60
C VAL A 260 4.48 -6.47 30.37
N TRP A 261 4.06 -7.09 31.48
CA TRP A 261 2.94 -6.75 32.36
C TRP A 261 3.20 -5.54 33.25
N GLU A 262 3.71 -4.45 32.70
CA GLU A 262 3.81 -3.20 33.45
C GLU A 262 2.69 -2.24 32.99
N SER A 263 2.02 -1.65 33.97
CA SER A 263 0.70 -1.01 33.90
C SER A 263 0.32 -0.33 32.56
N SER A 264 -0.87 -0.64 32.05
CA SER A 264 -1.41 -0.17 30.76
C SER A 264 -1.48 1.36 30.55
N PHE A 265 -1.21 2.17 31.58
CA PHE A 265 -1.27 3.63 31.55
C PHE A 265 0.07 4.29 31.18
N LEU A 266 1.15 3.96 31.89
CA LEU A 266 2.49 4.54 31.64
C LEU A 266 3.03 4.14 30.25
N TYR A 267 2.68 2.94 29.78
CA TYR A 267 3.15 2.41 28.50
C TYR A 267 2.43 2.97 27.27
N LYS A 268 1.21 3.50 27.43
CA LYS A 268 0.54 4.21 26.33
C LYS A 268 1.25 5.53 26.01
N ARG A 269 1.82 6.19 27.02
CA ARG A 269 2.62 7.40 26.85
C ARG A 269 4.03 7.17 26.27
N SER A 270 4.57 5.95 26.34
CA SER A 270 5.93 5.65 25.83
C SER A 270 5.94 4.73 24.60
N LYS A 271 4.80 4.56 23.91
CA LYS A 271 4.70 3.66 22.74
C LYS A 271 5.71 4.02 21.65
N GLY A 272 5.90 5.31 21.36
CA GLY A 272 6.86 5.80 20.38
C GLY A 272 8.29 5.49 20.75
N GLU A 273 8.66 5.62 22.03
CA GLU A 273 10.00 5.23 22.50
C GLU A 273 10.26 3.74 22.27
N PHE A 274 9.28 2.89 22.58
CA PHE A 274 9.37 1.45 22.32
C PHE A 274 9.53 1.15 20.82
N VAL A 275 8.73 1.80 19.96
CA VAL A 275 8.83 1.64 18.50
C VAL A 275 10.22 2.05 18.01
N ARG A 276 10.73 3.20 18.44
CA ARG A 276 12.07 3.68 18.09
C ARG A 276 13.16 2.70 18.51
N LYS A 277 13.17 2.26 19.78
CA LYS A 277 14.13 1.26 20.29
C LYS A 277 14.07 -0.05 19.50
N ARG A 278 12.86 -0.51 19.19
CA ARG A 278 12.64 -1.74 18.41
C ARG A 278 13.17 -1.60 16.98
N MET A 279 12.94 -0.45 16.35
CA MET A 279 13.47 -0.15 15.02
C MET A 279 14.99 -0.04 15.04
N GLU A 280 15.60 0.64 16.00
CA GLU A 280 17.06 0.78 16.10
C GLU A 280 17.75 -0.57 16.33
N SER A 281 17.19 -1.40 17.21
CA SER A 281 17.68 -2.76 17.44
C SER A 281 17.58 -3.61 16.17
N GLY A 282 16.44 -3.56 15.47
CA GLY A 282 16.14 -4.39 14.31
C GLY A 282 16.83 -3.97 13.01
N LEU A 283 16.79 -2.68 12.70
CA LEU A 283 17.08 -2.12 11.38
C LEU A 283 18.40 -1.34 11.33
N GLY A 284 19.08 -1.21 12.47
CA GLY A 284 20.34 -0.47 12.58
C GLY A 284 20.16 0.97 13.05
N LEU A 285 21.25 1.73 13.00
CA LEU A 285 21.27 3.11 13.48
C LEU A 285 20.65 4.05 12.45
N PHE A 286 19.67 4.85 12.88
CA PHE A 286 19.05 5.89 12.08
C PHE A 286 19.77 7.22 12.25
N THR A 287 19.97 7.94 11.15
CA THR A 287 20.50 9.31 11.24
C THR A 287 19.41 10.28 11.73
N GLN A 288 19.81 11.46 12.20
CA GLN A 288 18.87 12.51 12.60
C GLN A 288 17.92 12.91 11.45
N SER A 289 18.43 12.92 10.21
CA SER A 289 17.61 13.22 9.02
C SER A 289 16.52 12.18 8.78
N GLN A 290 16.83 10.90 9.00
CA GLN A 290 15.87 9.81 8.87
C GLN A 290 14.84 9.85 9.98
N TRP A 291 15.24 10.15 11.22
CA TRP A 291 14.29 10.35 12.32
C TRP A 291 13.33 11.49 12.03
N SER A 292 13.82 12.61 11.48
CA SER A 292 12.96 13.72 11.07
C SER A 292 11.97 13.32 9.97
N ALA A 293 12.40 12.51 8.98
CA ALA A 293 11.52 11.98 7.94
C ALA A 293 10.46 11.03 8.51
N ILE A 294 10.84 10.17 9.46
CA ILE A 294 9.92 9.27 10.17
C ILE A 294 8.90 10.07 10.98
N ASP A 295 9.36 11.04 11.77
CA ASP A 295 8.50 11.92 12.58
C ASP A 295 7.47 12.62 11.70
N LYS A 296 7.89 13.18 10.55
CA LYS A 296 6.97 13.81 9.59
C LYS A 296 5.87 12.86 9.13
N ARG A 297 6.20 11.59 8.92
CA ARG A 297 5.26 10.57 8.43
C ARG A 297 4.31 10.08 9.51
N VAL A 298 4.75 10.02 10.77
CA VAL A 298 3.89 9.73 11.93
C VAL A 298 2.95 10.90 12.19
N ALA A 299 3.48 12.12 12.24
CA ALA A 299 2.73 13.36 12.38
C ALA A 299 1.57 13.46 11.36
N SER A 300 1.84 13.14 10.08
CA SER A 300 0.80 13.18 9.03
C SER A 300 -0.32 12.16 9.19
N ARG A 301 -0.20 11.16 10.07
CA ARG A 301 -1.23 10.12 10.29
C ARG A 301 -1.99 10.27 11.60
N ILE A 302 -1.60 11.18 12.49
CA ILE A 302 -2.23 11.33 13.81
C ILE A 302 -3.74 11.63 13.70
N HIS A 303 -4.14 12.57 12.83
CA HIS A 303 -5.55 12.93 12.66
C HIS A 303 -6.41 11.77 12.12
N LEU A 304 -5.82 10.88 11.31
CA LEU A 304 -6.50 9.70 10.77
C LEU A 304 -6.79 8.62 11.83
N ALA A 305 -6.05 8.63 12.94
CA ALA A 305 -6.20 7.67 14.03
C ALA A 305 -7.19 8.14 15.11
N LEU A 306 -7.77 9.34 14.95
CA LEU A 306 -8.58 10.00 15.95
C LEU A 306 -9.97 10.35 15.40
N PRO A 307 -11.01 10.41 16.25
CA PRO A 307 -12.30 10.93 15.82
C PRO A 307 -12.21 12.42 15.48
N TYR A 308 -13.17 12.91 14.70
CA TYR A 308 -13.37 14.35 14.51
C TYR A 308 -13.58 15.04 15.86
N ARG A 309 -12.91 16.19 16.09
CA ARG A 309 -12.80 16.86 17.41
C ARG A 309 -12.10 16.01 18.48
N PRO A 310 -10.81 15.71 18.31
CA PRO A 310 -10.08 14.86 19.25
C PRO A 310 -9.85 15.48 20.63
N GLY A 311 -9.82 16.82 20.75
CA GLY A 311 -9.46 17.50 21.99
C GLY A 311 -8.05 17.11 22.46
N GLU A 312 -7.90 16.89 23.77
CA GLU A 312 -6.65 16.48 24.42
C GLU A 312 -6.07 15.17 23.87
N LYS A 313 -6.90 14.31 23.27
CA LYS A 313 -6.45 13.03 22.68
C LYS A 313 -5.45 13.23 21.54
N PHE A 314 -5.47 14.39 20.89
CA PHE A 314 -4.48 14.74 19.87
C PHE A 314 -3.08 14.90 20.50
N ASP A 315 -3.01 15.66 21.59
CA ASP A 315 -1.77 15.88 22.33
C ASP A 315 -1.30 14.59 23.00
N ASP A 316 -2.21 13.78 23.56
CA ASP A 316 -1.88 12.48 24.12
C ASP A 316 -1.21 11.56 23.09
N LEU A 317 -1.69 11.54 21.84
CA LEU A 317 -1.10 10.73 20.79
C LEU A 317 0.24 11.30 20.31
N CYS A 318 0.41 12.63 20.32
CA CYS A 318 1.69 13.26 20.06
C CYS A 318 2.72 12.91 21.13
N GLN A 319 2.34 13.03 22.40
CA GLN A 319 3.12 12.67 23.59
C GLN A 319 3.48 11.17 23.59
N ALA A 320 2.54 10.32 23.17
CA ALA A 320 2.78 8.89 23.00
C ALA A 320 3.89 8.60 21.98
N TRP A 321 4.04 9.43 20.95
CA TRP A 321 5.13 9.31 20.00
C TRP A 321 6.41 9.97 20.54
N ARG A 322 6.39 11.28 20.81
CA ARG A 322 7.51 12.09 21.32
C ARG A 322 7.09 12.77 22.62
N GLU A 323 7.59 12.24 23.73
CA GLU A 323 7.32 12.79 25.06
C GLU A 323 7.91 14.20 25.18
N ASP A 324 7.08 15.14 25.66
CA ASP A 324 7.38 16.56 25.90
C ASP A 324 7.98 17.33 24.71
N ASP A 325 7.69 16.89 23.48
CA ASP A 325 8.20 17.50 22.26
C ASP A 325 7.16 18.44 21.61
N ALA A 326 7.22 19.72 22.00
CA ALA A 326 6.35 20.74 21.43
C ALA A 326 6.58 20.95 19.92
N ALA A 327 7.80 20.70 19.40
CA ALA A 327 8.07 20.84 17.97
C ALA A 327 7.36 19.74 17.17
N PHE A 328 7.30 18.52 17.70
CA PHE A 328 6.53 17.44 17.10
C PHE A 328 5.02 17.72 17.10
N VAL A 329 4.49 18.28 18.20
CA VAL A 329 3.06 18.68 18.27
C VAL A 329 2.71 19.69 17.17
N ILE A 330 3.55 20.71 16.97
CA ILE A 330 3.37 21.72 15.90
C ILE A 330 3.46 21.05 14.53
N GLN A 331 4.41 20.14 14.34
CA GLN A 331 4.56 19.42 13.08
C GLN A 331 3.32 18.57 12.77
N ALA A 332 2.71 17.93 13.77
CA ALA A 332 1.47 17.16 13.64
C ALA A 332 0.27 18.06 13.32
N GLU A 333 0.16 19.22 13.97
CA GLU A 333 -0.85 20.23 13.67
C GLU A 333 -0.74 20.73 12.21
N GLU A 334 0.46 21.11 11.80
CA GLU A 334 0.73 21.62 10.45
C GLU A 334 0.44 20.55 9.39
N ALA A 335 0.84 19.30 9.62
CA ALA A 335 0.54 18.19 8.73
C ALA A 335 -0.97 17.90 8.66
N THR A 336 -1.69 18.03 9.79
CA THR A 336 -3.14 17.84 9.85
C THR A 336 -3.87 18.93 9.09
N ILE A 337 -3.54 20.21 9.30
CA ILE A 337 -4.14 21.33 8.57
C ILE A 337 -3.79 21.30 7.07
N ALA A 338 -2.58 20.85 6.72
CA ALA A 338 -2.20 20.69 5.31
C ALA A 338 -3.03 19.61 4.60
N ALA A 339 -3.40 18.54 5.31
CA ALA A 339 -4.26 17.48 4.78
C ALA A 339 -5.75 17.85 4.81
N GLU A 340 -6.20 18.45 5.91
CA GLU A 340 -7.58 18.83 6.19
C GLU A 340 -7.63 20.28 6.73
N PRO A 341 -7.74 21.30 5.85
CA PRO A 341 -7.67 22.72 6.24
C PRO A 341 -8.75 23.18 7.24
N HIS A 342 -9.84 22.42 7.34
CA HIS A 342 -10.96 22.68 8.24
C HIS A 342 -11.03 21.69 9.41
N TYR A 343 -9.94 20.96 9.68
CA TYR A 343 -9.90 20.02 10.80
C TYR A 343 -10.17 20.74 12.12
N ASP A 344 -11.18 20.27 12.83
CA ASP A 344 -11.56 20.81 14.13
C ASP A 344 -10.86 20.00 15.23
N PHE A 345 -9.92 20.64 15.93
CA PHE A 345 -9.20 20.03 17.05
C PHE A 345 -10.06 19.91 18.32
N GLY A 346 -11.33 20.36 18.31
CA GLY A 346 -12.21 20.39 19.47
C GLY A 346 -11.87 21.56 20.40
N ASP A 347 -12.02 21.35 21.71
CA ASP A 347 -11.75 22.38 22.72
C ASP A 347 -10.25 22.68 22.93
N ARG A 348 -9.39 21.98 22.19
CA ARG A 348 -7.93 22.05 22.31
C ARG A 348 -7.36 23.15 21.42
N VAL A 349 -6.61 24.07 22.03
CA VAL A 349 -5.97 25.18 21.34
C VAL A 349 -4.70 24.72 20.63
N MET A 350 -4.51 25.15 19.37
CA MET A 350 -3.29 24.87 18.60
C MET A 350 -2.06 25.57 19.18
N VAL A 351 -0.99 24.81 19.39
CA VAL A 351 0.31 25.28 19.88
C VAL A 351 1.03 26.10 18.82
N GLY A 352 0.95 25.69 17.54
CA GLY A 352 1.58 26.38 16.41
C GLY A 352 1.05 27.80 16.19
N VAL A 353 -0.23 28.04 16.50
CA VAL A 353 -0.85 29.38 16.43
C VAL A 353 -0.29 30.30 17.52
N HIS A 354 -0.05 29.77 18.72
CA HIS A 354 0.51 30.53 19.85
C HIS A 354 1.98 30.89 19.68
N LEU A 355 2.76 30.07 18.99
CA LEU A 355 4.16 30.38 18.69
C LEU A 355 4.29 31.37 17.54
N ARG A 356 3.49 31.22 16.46
CA ARG A 356 3.49 32.22 15.37
C ARG A 356 3.06 33.61 15.85
N SER A 357 2.10 33.70 16.77
CA SER A 357 1.70 34.99 17.36
C SER A 357 2.77 35.58 18.28
N LYS A 358 3.44 34.78 19.12
CA LYS A 358 4.58 35.23 19.93
C LYS A 358 5.76 35.69 19.09
N TRP A 359 6.07 34.99 18.00
CA TRP A 359 7.17 35.35 17.11
C TRP A 359 6.84 36.58 16.26
N ALA A 360 5.58 36.76 15.85
CA ALA A 360 5.12 37.99 15.21
C ALA A 360 5.25 39.21 16.14
N VAL A 361 4.92 39.06 17.43
CA VAL A 361 5.11 40.10 18.47
C VAL A 361 6.59 40.37 18.74
N SER A 362 7.44 39.34 18.79
CA SER A 362 8.89 39.52 18.93
C SER A 362 9.55 40.13 17.70
N ALA A 363 9.08 39.82 16.50
CA ALA A 363 9.55 40.43 15.26
C ALA A 363 9.15 41.90 15.17
N THR A 364 7.92 42.26 15.54
CA THR A 364 7.50 43.67 15.65
C THR A 364 8.27 44.41 16.74
N ALA A 365 8.60 43.75 17.85
CA ALA A 365 9.44 44.33 18.91
C ALA A 365 10.90 44.55 18.45
N LEU A 366 11.44 43.66 17.60
CA LEU A 366 12.78 43.80 16.99
C LEU A 366 12.81 44.87 15.89
N ASP A 367 11.75 45.02 15.11
CA ASP A 367 11.60 46.11 14.13
C ASP A 367 11.51 47.48 14.84
N LEU A 368 10.77 47.55 15.96
CA LEU A 368 10.73 48.75 16.82
C LEU A 368 12.08 49.11 17.47
N TRP A 369 12.95 48.12 17.70
CA TRP A 369 14.28 48.34 18.28
C TRP A 369 15.37 48.63 17.23
N SER A 370 15.17 48.23 15.97
CA SER A 370 16.13 48.42 14.88
C SER A 370 15.92 49.72 14.07
N GLY A 371 14.94 50.55 14.45
CA GLY A 371 14.81 51.91 13.97
C GLY A 371 14.57 52.02 12.46
N ARG A 372 13.54 51.32 11.96
CA ARG A 372 12.86 51.68 10.71
C ARG A 372 11.43 52.12 10.98
#